data_AF-A0A3C0PG84-F1
#
_entry.id   AF-A0A3C0PG84-F1
#
_cell.length_a   1.000
_cell.length_b   1.000
_cell.length_c   1.000
_cell.angle_alpha   90.00
_cell.angle_beta   90.00
_cell.angle_gamma   90.00
#
_symmetry.space_group_name_H-M   'P 1'
#
loop_
_entity.id
_entity.type
_entity.pdbx_description
1 polymer ?
#
loop_
_entity_poly.entity_id
_entity_poly.type
_entity_poly.pdbx_seq_one_letter_code
_entity_poly.pdbx_strand_id
1 'polypeptide(L)'
;LVDCWYIKPLREMRWEEMRYRPYIARYGGEEIIVVPRDRELSNAQESGLDPGWFQHEIYERTKNCDFPALVVTWTDGENGGWFRTQNVKSGFWGHFYHEILNRYRSGTLGFIPVHISEYLDKYPPTEEVDIYPGAWNTGKHWGGDFAQWTGSLLQKKGLDEIRLASAYYQKVKYEFDGKNKAITNPEEARQMIFNAYDLILEAETSCNFFWGSAWVHKSFDKLEQAYRLLDTVMSRFSDK
;
A
#
# COMPACT_ATOMS: atom_id res chain seq x y z
N LEU A 1 -5.93 -0.82 5.72
CA LEU A 1 -6.91 -0.46 4.66
C LEU A 1 -6.74 -1.45 3.52
N VAL A 2 -7.84 -1.96 2.95
CA VAL A 2 -7.83 -2.88 1.80
C VAL A 2 -8.95 -2.52 0.84
N ASP A 3 -8.86 -2.94 -0.41
CA ASP A 3 -9.97 -2.78 -1.35
C ASP A 3 -11.11 -3.75 -1.00
N CYS A 4 -12.35 -3.25 -0.94
CA CYS A 4 -13.51 -4.03 -0.51
C CYS A 4 -13.77 -5.28 -1.38
N TRP A 5 -13.25 -5.33 -2.61
CA TRP A 5 -13.38 -6.51 -3.48
C TRP A 5 -12.57 -7.72 -3.00
N TYR A 6 -11.59 -7.54 -2.12
CA TYR A 6 -10.77 -8.63 -1.58
C TYR A 6 -11.18 -9.08 -0.18
N ILE A 7 -12.25 -8.51 0.38
CA ILE A 7 -12.85 -9.04 1.60
C ILE A 7 -13.46 -10.41 1.28
N LYS A 8 -12.98 -11.44 1.99
CA LYS A 8 -13.52 -12.80 1.92
C LYS A 8 -14.27 -13.08 3.23
N PRO A 9 -15.61 -13.02 3.22
CA PRO A 9 -16.36 -13.16 4.44
C PRO A 9 -16.37 -14.62 4.92
N LEU A 10 -16.30 -14.84 6.24
CA LEU A 10 -16.37 -16.18 6.86
C LEU A 10 -17.82 -16.67 7.07
N ARG A 11 -18.79 -15.77 6.89
CA ARG A 11 -20.23 -16.04 6.87
C ARG A 11 -20.86 -15.34 5.68
N GLU A 12 -22.13 -15.61 5.40
CA GLU A 12 -22.88 -14.76 4.47
C GLU A 12 -22.96 -13.33 5.02
N MET A 13 -22.60 -12.35 4.19
CA MET A 13 -22.61 -10.92 4.51
C MET A 13 -23.33 -10.16 3.41
N ARG A 14 -24.12 -9.14 3.80
CA ARG A 14 -24.75 -8.21 2.87
C ARG A 14 -23.69 -7.36 2.17
N TRP A 15 -24.08 -6.74 1.07
CA TRP A 15 -23.21 -5.89 0.26
C TRP A 15 -22.62 -4.72 1.07
N GLU A 16 -23.43 -4.10 1.93
CA GLU A 16 -23.08 -2.97 2.79
C GLU A 16 -22.14 -3.40 3.93
N GLU A 17 -22.32 -4.61 4.46
CA GLU A 17 -21.45 -5.12 5.53
C GLU A 17 -20.01 -5.20 5.02
N MET A 18 -19.80 -5.88 3.88
CA MET A 18 -18.47 -6.07 3.28
C MET A 18 -17.74 -4.76 2.93
N ARG A 19 -18.46 -3.64 2.82
CA ARG A 19 -17.93 -2.34 2.39
C ARG A 19 -17.80 -1.32 3.50
N TYR A 20 -18.71 -1.32 4.47
CA TYR A 20 -18.86 -0.22 5.43
C TYR A 20 -18.67 -0.64 6.88
N ARG A 21 -18.09 -1.82 7.11
CA ARG A 21 -17.63 -2.26 8.43
C ARG A 21 -16.13 -2.52 8.44
N PRO A 22 -15.43 -2.19 9.53
CA PRO A 22 -14.12 -2.76 9.79
C PRO A 22 -14.24 -4.22 10.26
N TYR A 23 -13.16 -4.96 10.09
CA TYR A 23 -13.06 -6.38 10.42
C TYR A 23 -11.72 -6.72 11.09
N ILE A 24 -11.65 -7.91 11.66
CA ILE A 24 -10.40 -8.54 12.10
C ILE A 24 -9.94 -9.51 11.02
N ALA A 25 -8.65 -9.54 10.70
CA ALA A 25 -8.03 -10.61 9.92
C ALA A 25 -6.93 -11.26 10.77
N ARG A 26 -6.85 -12.60 10.70
CA ARG A 26 -5.87 -13.39 11.47
C ARG A 26 -4.90 -14.11 10.55
N TYR A 27 -3.63 -14.12 10.94
CA TYR A 27 -2.61 -14.91 10.27
C TYR A 27 -1.52 -15.32 11.26
N GLY A 28 -1.24 -16.63 11.35
CA GLY A 28 -0.14 -17.13 12.20
C GLY A 28 -0.29 -16.85 13.70
N GLY A 29 -1.52 -16.67 14.20
CA GLY A 29 -1.79 -16.31 15.61
C GLY A 29 -1.83 -14.81 15.88
N GLU A 30 -1.43 -13.97 14.92
CA GLU A 30 -1.50 -12.52 14.99
C GLU A 30 -2.81 -11.99 14.38
N GLU A 31 -3.21 -10.79 14.80
CA GLU A 31 -4.42 -10.11 14.32
C GLU A 31 -4.17 -8.67 13.89
N ILE A 32 -4.89 -8.24 12.85
CA ILE A 32 -4.90 -6.84 12.40
C ILE A 32 -6.34 -6.38 12.12
N ILE A 33 -6.56 -5.07 12.24
CA ILE A 33 -7.82 -4.44 11.81
C ILE A 33 -7.76 -4.17 10.31
N VAL A 34 -8.79 -4.64 9.62
CA VAL A 34 -9.01 -4.40 8.20
C VAL A 34 -10.14 -3.40 8.04
N VAL A 35 -9.87 -2.32 7.31
CA VAL A 35 -10.87 -1.32 6.93
C VAL A 35 -11.02 -1.37 5.40
N PRO A 36 -12.20 -1.71 4.87
CA PRO A 36 -12.46 -1.70 3.43
C PRO A 36 -12.52 -0.26 2.92
N ARG A 37 -11.84 0.04 1.81
CA ARG A 37 -12.13 1.21 1.00
C ARG A 37 -13.26 0.88 0.02
N ASP A 38 -14.15 1.83 -0.22
CA ASP A 38 -15.12 1.75 -1.31
C ASP A 38 -14.42 2.05 -2.63
N ARG A 39 -14.26 1.02 -3.47
CA ARG A 39 -13.56 1.11 -4.76
C ARG A 39 -14.19 2.15 -5.69
N GLU A 40 -15.51 2.17 -5.79
CA GLU A 40 -16.20 3.03 -6.75
C GLU A 40 -16.12 4.49 -6.33
N LEU A 41 -16.36 4.77 -5.04
CA LEU A 41 -16.23 6.13 -4.51
C LEU A 41 -14.78 6.63 -4.54
N SER A 42 -13.80 5.74 -4.34
CA SER A 42 -12.38 6.07 -4.46
C SER A 42 -12.00 6.43 -5.91
N ASN A 43 -12.49 5.68 -6.89
CA ASN A 43 -12.26 5.99 -8.31
C ASN A 43 -12.92 7.32 -8.71
N ALA A 44 -14.11 7.62 -8.17
CA ALA A 44 -14.75 8.92 -8.37
C ALA A 44 -13.93 10.05 -7.73
N GLN A 45 -13.40 9.84 -6.52
CA GLN A 45 -12.57 10.83 -5.82
C GLN A 45 -11.31 11.17 -6.61
N GLU A 46 -10.70 10.18 -7.27
CA GLU A 46 -9.54 10.37 -8.15
C GLU A 46 -9.84 11.23 -9.37
N SER A 47 -11.05 11.14 -9.92
CA SER A 47 -11.39 11.70 -11.24
C SER A 47 -12.09 13.06 -11.18
N GLY A 48 -12.34 13.58 -9.98
CA GLY A 48 -13.14 14.79 -9.76
C GLY A 48 -14.53 14.44 -9.26
N LEU A 49 -14.95 15.10 -8.18
CA LEU A 49 -16.09 14.65 -7.39
C LEU A 49 -16.95 15.84 -6.95
N ASP A 50 -18.24 15.76 -7.28
CA ASP A 50 -19.22 16.79 -6.94
C ASP A 50 -19.76 16.56 -5.50
N PRO A 51 -19.80 17.59 -4.64
CA PRO A 51 -20.26 17.46 -3.26
C PRO A 51 -21.71 17.00 -3.11
N GLY A 52 -22.61 17.44 -4.00
CA GLY A 52 -24.02 17.06 -3.98
C GLY A 52 -24.22 15.60 -4.36
N TRP A 53 -23.58 15.18 -5.45
CA TRP A 53 -23.55 13.80 -5.90
C TRP A 53 -22.97 12.89 -4.82
N PHE A 54 -21.82 13.24 -4.23
CA PHE A 54 -21.20 12.41 -3.19
C PHE A 54 -22.09 12.27 -1.97
N GLN A 55 -22.71 13.36 -1.52
CA GLN A 55 -23.66 13.32 -0.41
C GLN A 55 -24.85 12.40 -0.71
N HIS A 56 -25.37 12.45 -1.94
CA HIS A 56 -26.44 11.55 -2.37
C HIS A 56 -25.97 10.08 -2.40
N GLU A 57 -24.79 9.79 -2.94
CA GLU A 57 -24.23 8.43 -2.99
C GLU A 57 -24.02 7.84 -1.60
N ILE A 58 -23.48 8.63 -0.65
CA ILE A 58 -23.31 8.17 0.74
C ILE A 58 -24.66 7.79 1.33
N TYR A 59 -25.69 8.63 1.15
CA TYR A 59 -27.04 8.31 1.61
C TYR A 59 -27.57 7.03 0.96
N GLU A 60 -27.54 6.91 -0.36
CA GLU A 60 -28.09 5.77 -1.08
C GLU A 60 -27.40 4.45 -0.73
N ARG A 61 -26.08 4.48 -0.53
CA ARG A 61 -25.28 3.30 -0.17
C ARG A 61 -25.43 2.88 1.29
N THR A 62 -25.82 3.80 2.18
CA THR A 62 -25.90 3.54 3.63
C THR A 62 -27.33 3.50 4.19
N LYS A 63 -28.36 3.83 3.39
CA LYS A 63 -29.77 3.88 3.84
C LYS A 63 -30.30 2.57 4.44
N ASN A 64 -29.71 1.42 4.07
CA ASN A 64 -30.09 0.09 4.55
C ASN A 64 -29.16 -0.44 5.66
N CYS A 65 -28.16 0.34 6.08
CA CYS A 65 -27.27 -0.06 7.17
C CYS A 65 -28.02 0.05 8.50
N ASP A 66 -28.12 -1.07 9.22
CA ASP A 66 -28.61 -1.15 10.60
C ASP A 66 -27.46 -1.03 11.63
N PHE A 67 -26.31 -0.55 11.18
CA PHE A 67 -25.07 -0.38 11.95
C PHE A 67 -24.42 0.96 11.63
N PRO A 68 -23.52 1.47 12.49
CA PRO A 68 -22.81 2.72 12.22
C PRO A 68 -21.85 2.53 11.03
N ALA A 69 -22.29 2.86 9.81
CA ALA A 69 -21.49 2.66 8.61
C ALA A 69 -20.23 3.55 8.58
N LEU A 70 -19.07 2.96 8.29
CA LEU A 70 -17.83 3.68 7.99
C LEU A 70 -17.57 3.61 6.49
N VAL A 71 -17.83 4.70 5.78
CA VAL A 71 -17.48 4.81 4.36
C VAL A 71 -16.07 5.38 4.23
N VAL A 72 -15.16 4.64 3.61
CA VAL A 72 -13.78 5.07 3.38
C VAL A 72 -13.50 5.17 1.89
N THR A 73 -13.00 6.32 1.44
CA THR A 73 -12.38 6.46 0.12
C THR A 73 -10.87 6.54 0.29
N TRP A 74 -10.12 6.06 -0.70
CA TRP A 74 -8.66 6.14 -0.69
C TRP A 74 -8.10 6.28 -2.11
N THR A 75 -7.29 7.32 -2.29
CA THR A 75 -6.68 7.72 -3.56
C THR A 75 -5.35 8.43 -3.27
N ASP A 76 -4.38 8.32 -4.19
CA ASP A 76 -3.11 9.04 -4.09
C ASP A 76 -3.32 10.56 -4.20
N GLY A 77 -2.73 11.33 -3.27
CA GLY A 77 -2.87 12.79 -3.23
C GLY A 77 -2.18 13.50 -4.39
N GLU A 78 -1.31 12.79 -5.10
CA GLU A 78 -0.56 13.26 -6.25
C GLU A 78 -1.36 13.17 -7.56
N ASN A 79 -2.54 12.53 -7.56
CA ASN A 79 -3.27 12.20 -8.77
C ASN A 79 -3.85 13.43 -9.48
N GLY A 80 -3.40 13.61 -10.74
CA GLY A 80 -4.02 14.49 -11.73
C GLY A 80 -4.06 15.98 -11.39
N GLY A 81 -4.74 16.74 -12.26
CA GLY A 81 -5.00 18.16 -12.05
C GLY A 81 -6.00 18.42 -10.90
N TRP A 82 -6.78 17.42 -10.50
CA TRP A 82 -7.82 17.56 -9.48
C TRP A 82 -7.27 17.89 -8.08
N PHE A 83 -6.27 17.14 -7.61
CA PHE A 83 -5.64 17.41 -6.30
C PHE A 83 -4.54 18.47 -6.37
N ARG A 84 -3.87 18.61 -7.53
CA ARG A 84 -2.68 19.46 -7.70
C ARG A 84 -2.90 20.76 -8.44
N THR A 85 -4.14 21.10 -8.81
CA THR A 85 -4.44 22.37 -9.47
C THR A 85 -4.04 23.55 -8.58
N GLN A 86 -3.41 24.56 -9.21
CA GLN A 86 -3.12 25.83 -8.55
C GLN A 86 -4.38 26.67 -8.33
N ASN A 87 -5.45 26.42 -9.10
CA ASN A 87 -6.75 27.02 -8.87
C ASN A 87 -7.52 26.21 -7.82
N VAL A 88 -7.29 26.53 -6.54
CA VAL A 88 -7.88 25.82 -5.39
C VAL A 88 -9.40 25.68 -5.52
N LYS A 89 -10.10 26.72 -6.02
CA LYS A 89 -11.56 26.74 -6.13
C LYS A 89 -12.13 25.71 -7.12
N SER A 90 -11.32 25.22 -8.05
CA SER A 90 -11.74 24.22 -9.04
C SER A 90 -11.21 22.81 -8.75
N GLY A 91 -10.45 22.63 -7.66
CA GLY A 91 -9.83 21.37 -7.29
C GLY A 91 -10.47 20.72 -6.08
N PHE A 92 -9.91 19.58 -5.66
CA PHE A 92 -10.38 18.82 -4.51
C PHE A 92 -10.55 19.68 -3.27
N TRP A 93 -9.54 20.49 -2.94
CA TRP A 93 -9.52 21.25 -1.68
C TRP A 93 -10.61 22.32 -1.61
N GLY A 94 -10.78 23.13 -2.67
CA GLY A 94 -11.72 24.23 -2.66
C GLY A 94 -13.13 23.89 -3.16
N HIS A 95 -13.25 23.06 -4.20
CA HIS A 95 -14.56 22.67 -4.75
C HIS A 95 -15.23 21.61 -3.89
N PHE A 96 -14.49 20.57 -3.48
CA PHE A 96 -15.05 19.42 -2.79
C PHE A 96 -14.89 19.49 -1.27
N TYR A 97 -13.66 19.43 -0.78
CA TYR A 97 -13.35 19.29 0.65
C TYR A 97 -13.92 20.43 1.50
N HIS A 98 -13.70 21.68 1.09
CA HIS A 98 -14.29 22.84 1.79
C HIS A 98 -15.82 22.80 1.79
N GLU A 99 -16.46 22.41 0.69
CA GLU A 99 -17.92 22.36 0.60
C GLU A 99 -18.50 21.27 1.52
N ILE A 100 -17.87 20.10 1.58
CA ILE A 100 -18.24 19.04 2.54
C ILE A 100 -18.12 19.55 3.98
N LEU A 101 -17.01 20.21 4.34
CA LEU A 101 -16.84 20.76 5.68
C LEU A 101 -17.82 21.88 6.00
N ASN A 102 -18.16 22.73 5.03
CA ASN A 102 -19.17 23.77 5.21
C ASN A 102 -20.54 23.16 5.51
N ARG A 103 -20.95 22.15 4.74
CA ARG A 103 -22.20 21.42 4.95
C ARG A 103 -22.25 20.69 6.28
N TYR A 104 -21.11 20.14 6.72
CA TYR A 104 -20.99 19.54 8.04
C TYR A 104 -21.23 20.57 9.14
N ARG A 105 -20.56 21.73 9.06
CA ARG A 105 -20.73 22.84 10.03
C ARG A 105 -22.14 23.42 10.03
N SER A 106 -22.82 23.46 8.89
CA SER A 106 -24.21 23.92 8.79
C SER A 106 -25.24 22.86 9.16
N GLY A 107 -24.82 21.61 9.44
CA GLY A 107 -25.72 20.51 9.79
C GLY A 107 -26.53 19.95 8.61
N THR A 108 -26.11 20.18 7.37
CA THR A 108 -26.85 19.77 6.15
C THR A 108 -26.22 18.59 5.42
N LEU A 109 -25.06 18.08 5.89
CA LEU A 109 -24.31 17.02 5.20
C LEU A 109 -24.96 15.64 5.28
N GLY A 110 -25.67 15.32 6.37
CA GLY A 110 -26.30 14.00 6.58
C GLY A 110 -25.35 12.87 6.99
N PHE A 111 -24.05 13.12 7.05
CA PHE A 111 -23.04 12.22 7.63
C PHE A 111 -21.94 13.03 8.32
N ILE A 112 -21.06 12.33 9.07
CA ILE A 112 -20.02 12.95 9.89
C ILE A 112 -18.64 12.52 9.36
N PRO A 113 -17.78 13.46 8.90
CA PRO A 113 -16.36 13.18 8.69
C PRO A 113 -15.71 12.83 10.02
N VAL A 114 -14.98 11.72 10.09
CA VAL A 114 -14.38 11.20 11.33
C VAL A 114 -13.01 10.59 11.03
N HIS A 115 -12.09 10.63 11.99
CA HIS A 115 -10.85 9.88 11.87
C HIS A 115 -11.14 8.37 12.04
N ILE A 116 -10.45 7.53 11.26
CA ILE A 116 -10.62 6.06 11.35
C ILE A 116 -10.35 5.58 12.78
N SER A 117 -9.34 6.12 13.46
CA SER A 117 -9.04 5.77 14.86
C SER A 117 -10.19 6.10 15.80
N GLU A 118 -10.76 7.30 15.71
CA GLU A 118 -11.90 7.73 16.54
C GLU A 118 -13.14 6.85 16.30
N TYR A 119 -13.38 6.46 15.04
CA TYR A 119 -14.44 5.51 14.72
C TYR A 119 -14.17 4.14 15.35
N LEU A 120 -12.95 3.60 15.21
CA LEU A 120 -12.57 2.28 15.73
C LEU A 120 -12.59 2.21 17.26
N ASP A 121 -12.22 3.29 17.94
CA ASP A 121 -12.30 3.38 19.41
C ASP A 121 -13.76 3.27 19.90
N LYS A 122 -14.70 3.83 19.12
CA LYS A 122 -16.13 3.82 19.44
C LYS A 122 -16.84 2.55 18.97
N TYR A 123 -16.43 2.01 17.84
CA TYR A 123 -17.04 0.86 17.16
C TYR A 123 -15.96 -0.14 16.72
N PRO A 124 -15.31 -0.83 17.68
CA PRO A 124 -14.28 -1.80 17.36
C PRO A 124 -14.86 -2.96 16.54
N PRO A 125 -14.09 -3.52 15.59
CA PRO A 125 -14.55 -4.66 14.80
C PRO A 125 -14.76 -5.88 15.70
N THR A 126 -15.85 -6.60 15.47
CA THR A 126 -16.20 -7.82 16.23
C THR A 126 -16.24 -9.06 15.35
N GLU A 127 -16.12 -8.89 14.04
CA GLU A 127 -16.24 -9.95 13.06
C GLU A 127 -14.94 -10.18 12.32
N GLU A 128 -14.71 -11.43 11.94
CA GLU A 128 -13.50 -11.88 11.27
C GLU A 128 -13.76 -12.11 9.77
N VAL A 129 -12.77 -11.73 8.96
CA VAL A 129 -12.74 -11.97 7.52
C VAL A 129 -11.37 -12.48 7.11
N ASP A 130 -11.36 -13.28 6.05
CA ASP A 130 -10.16 -13.54 5.28
C ASP A 130 -9.95 -12.41 4.25
N ILE A 131 -8.73 -12.27 3.74
CA ILE A 131 -8.41 -11.36 2.65
C ILE A 131 -7.87 -12.14 1.46
N TYR A 132 -8.54 -12.01 0.30
CA TYR A 132 -8.00 -12.57 -0.94
C TYR A 132 -6.74 -11.82 -1.37
N PRO A 133 -5.74 -12.50 -1.93
CA PRO A 133 -4.62 -11.83 -2.58
C PRO A 133 -5.14 -10.90 -3.68
N GLY A 134 -4.76 -9.63 -3.59
CA GLY A 134 -5.06 -8.64 -4.61
C GLY A 134 -4.55 -7.26 -4.25
N ALA A 135 -4.43 -6.41 -5.26
CA ALA A 135 -4.18 -4.99 -5.10
C ALA A 135 -5.43 -4.21 -5.47
N TRP A 136 -5.55 -2.98 -4.98
CA TRP A 136 -6.52 -2.05 -5.53
C TRP A 136 -6.36 -1.89 -7.05
N ASN A 137 -7.41 -1.42 -7.73
CA ASN A 137 -7.35 -1.22 -9.18
C ASN A 137 -6.39 -0.08 -9.55
N THR A 138 -5.70 -0.23 -10.68
CA THR A 138 -4.73 0.76 -11.20
C THR A 138 -5.03 1.04 -12.66
N GLY A 139 -5.76 2.12 -12.94
CA GLY A 139 -6.13 2.53 -14.30
C GLY A 139 -6.75 1.39 -15.14
N LYS A 140 -5.92 0.74 -15.97
CA LYS A 140 -6.31 -0.37 -16.88
C LYS A 140 -6.35 -1.75 -16.22
N HIS A 141 -5.84 -1.90 -14.99
CA HIS A 141 -5.76 -3.18 -14.30
C HIS A 141 -6.72 -3.22 -13.11
N TRP A 142 -7.47 -4.32 -13.00
CA TRP A 142 -8.49 -4.52 -11.97
C TRP A 142 -7.91 -4.97 -10.61
N GLY A 143 -6.63 -5.38 -10.60
CA GLY A 143 -5.78 -5.51 -9.41
C GLY A 143 -5.58 -6.93 -8.85
N GLY A 144 -6.40 -7.92 -9.22
CA GLY A 144 -6.36 -9.23 -8.53
C GLY A 144 -5.34 -10.25 -9.07
N ASP A 145 -4.71 -9.98 -10.21
CA ASP A 145 -3.68 -10.85 -10.81
C ASP A 145 -2.26 -10.29 -10.67
N PHE A 146 -2.12 -9.09 -10.08
CA PHE A 146 -0.88 -8.34 -9.98
C PHE A 146 -0.17 -8.07 -11.33
N ALA A 147 -0.88 -8.18 -12.47
CA ALA A 147 -0.28 -8.05 -13.79
C ALA A 147 0.37 -6.68 -14.03
N GLN A 148 -0.06 -5.64 -13.32
CA GLN A 148 0.60 -4.33 -13.33
C GLN A 148 2.09 -4.42 -12.95
N TRP A 149 2.43 -5.27 -11.98
CA TRP A 149 3.80 -5.46 -11.48
C TRP A 149 4.47 -6.73 -12.01
N THR A 150 3.72 -7.70 -12.53
CA THR A 150 4.26 -9.01 -12.97
C THR A 150 3.97 -9.33 -14.44
N GLY A 151 3.47 -8.38 -15.22
CA GLY A 151 2.97 -8.62 -16.58
C GLY A 151 4.03 -9.05 -17.59
N SER A 152 5.28 -8.61 -17.44
CA SER A 152 6.38 -8.90 -18.35
C SER A 152 7.40 -9.88 -17.76
N LEU A 153 8.12 -10.60 -18.64
CA LEU A 153 9.21 -11.47 -18.21
C LEU A 153 10.31 -10.70 -17.46
N LEU A 154 10.59 -9.46 -17.88
CA LEU A 154 11.61 -8.64 -17.23
C LEU A 154 11.21 -8.26 -15.80
N GLN A 155 9.94 -7.90 -15.58
CA GLN A 155 9.42 -7.65 -14.24
C GLN A 155 9.54 -8.88 -13.34
N LYS A 156 9.11 -10.06 -13.82
CA LYS A 156 9.23 -11.32 -13.06
C LYS A 156 10.68 -11.64 -12.70
N LYS A 157 11.59 -11.49 -13.67
CA LYS A 157 13.03 -11.68 -13.43
C LYS A 157 13.60 -10.69 -12.42
N GLY A 158 13.18 -9.43 -12.44
CA GLY A 158 13.63 -8.45 -11.44
C GLY A 158 13.17 -8.80 -10.03
N LEU A 159 11.94 -9.30 -9.87
CA LEU A 159 11.44 -9.79 -8.58
C LEU A 159 12.20 -11.04 -8.10
N ASP A 160 12.50 -11.97 -9.01
CA ASP A 160 13.36 -13.12 -8.71
C ASP A 160 14.76 -12.68 -8.26
N GLU A 161 15.34 -11.67 -8.93
CA GLU A 161 16.66 -11.15 -8.62
C GLU A 161 16.72 -10.46 -7.25
N ILE A 162 15.67 -9.71 -6.88
CA ILE A 162 15.52 -9.17 -5.52
C ILE A 162 15.60 -10.28 -4.47
N ARG A 163 14.86 -11.39 -4.70
CA ARG A 163 14.85 -12.53 -3.78
C ARG A 163 16.23 -13.17 -3.66
N LEU A 164 16.96 -13.29 -4.77
CA LEU A 164 18.33 -13.80 -4.78
C LEU A 164 19.30 -12.87 -4.04
N ALA A 165 19.23 -11.56 -4.28
CA ALA A 165 20.06 -10.57 -3.61
C ALA A 165 19.80 -10.53 -2.11
N SER A 166 18.52 -10.58 -1.68
CA SER A 166 18.13 -10.66 -0.28
C SER A 166 18.67 -11.93 0.39
N ALA A 167 18.55 -13.09 -0.26
CA ALA A 167 19.12 -14.34 0.25
C ALA A 167 20.66 -14.27 0.34
N TYR A 168 21.32 -13.64 -0.63
CA TYR A 168 22.77 -13.46 -0.61
C TYR A 168 23.20 -12.53 0.52
N TYR A 169 22.51 -11.40 0.71
CA TYR A 169 22.71 -10.50 1.85
C TYR A 169 22.66 -11.26 3.18
N GLN A 170 21.64 -12.10 3.40
CA GLN A 170 21.50 -12.88 4.63
C GLN A 170 22.70 -13.82 4.85
N LYS A 171 23.19 -14.45 3.77
CA LYS A 171 24.39 -15.29 3.83
C LYS A 171 25.63 -14.49 4.23
N VAL A 172 25.89 -13.35 3.58
CA VAL A 172 27.06 -12.50 3.90
C VAL A 172 26.98 -11.99 5.34
N LYS A 173 25.80 -11.55 5.77
CA LYS A 173 25.57 -11.09 7.13
C LYS A 173 25.83 -12.19 8.16
N TYR A 174 25.34 -13.41 7.92
CA TYR A 174 25.59 -14.56 8.79
C TYR A 174 27.09 -14.87 8.93
N GLU A 175 27.82 -14.89 7.81
CA GLU A 175 29.27 -15.11 7.82
C GLU A 175 30.01 -14.00 8.58
N PHE A 176 29.62 -12.74 8.37
CA PHE A 176 30.19 -11.60 9.08
C PHE A 176 29.96 -11.67 10.58
N ASP A 177 28.74 -11.95 11.02
CA ASP A 177 28.41 -12.05 12.45
C ASP A 177 29.15 -13.22 13.12
N GLY A 178 29.34 -14.35 12.40
CA GLY A 178 30.07 -15.51 12.90
C GLY A 178 31.60 -15.35 12.91
N LYS A 179 32.16 -14.55 11.99
CA LYS A 179 33.63 -14.45 11.76
C LYS A 179 34.19 -13.04 11.94
N ASN A 180 33.46 -12.13 12.59
CA ASN A 180 33.82 -10.70 12.68
C ASN A 180 35.26 -10.43 13.17
N LYS A 181 35.81 -11.27 14.06
CA LYS A 181 37.20 -11.15 14.56
C LYS A 181 38.28 -11.51 13.54
N ALA A 182 37.92 -12.18 12.45
CA ALA A 182 38.83 -12.64 11.41
C ALA A 182 38.90 -11.69 10.21
N ILE A 183 38.08 -10.64 10.14
CA ILE A 183 38.10 -9.69 9.01
C ILE A 183 39.07 -8.53 9.26
N THR A 184 39.75 -8.11 8.20
CA THR A 184 40.49 -6.84 8.14
C THR A 184 39.49 -5.67 8.01
N ASN A 185 39.58 -4.68 8.90
CA ASN A 185 38.68 -3.52 8.98
C ASN A 185 37.18 -3.90 9.12
N PRO A 186 36.78 -4.55 10.23
CA PRO A 186 35.41 -5.03 10.42
C PRO A 186 34.34 -3.93 10.39
N GLU A 187 34.66 -2.71 10.80
CA GLU A 187 33.71 -1.59 10.78
C GLU A 187 33.39 -1.13 9.36
N GLU A 188 34.38 -1.11 8.48
CA GLU A 188 34.17 -0.80 7.06
C GLU A 188 33.30 -1.87 6.39
N ALA A 189 33.61 -3.15 6.65
CA ALA A 189 32.81 -4.26 6.13
C ALA A 189 31.34 -4.20 6.64
N ARG A 190 31.15 -3.86 7.92
CA ARG A 190 29.82 -3.62 8.50
C ARG A 190 29.08 -2.51 7.77
N GLN A 191 29.72 -1.37 7.50
CA GLN A 191 29.08 -0.27 6.78
C GLN A 191 28.71 -0.68 5.35
N MET A 192 29.55 -1.46 4.67
CA MET A 192 29.24 -1.98 3.33
C MET A 192 28.03 -2.92 3.34
N ILE A 193 27.91 -3.79 4.35
CA ILE A 193 26.74 -4.65 4.53
C ILE A 193 25.48 -3.80 4.75
N PHE A 194 25.53 -2.78 5.61
CA PHE A 194 24.39 -1.89 5.83
C PHE A 194 23.97 -1.15 4.54
N ASN A 195 24.93 -0.57 3.82
CA ASN A 195 24.66 0.13 2.57
C ASN A 195 24.09 -0.83 1.50
N ALA A 196 24.55 -2.08 1.45
CA ALA A 196 24.00 -3.08 0.54
C ALA A 196 22.54 -3.43 0.88
N TYR A 197 22.19 -3.47 2.18
CA TYR A 197 20.81 -3.67 2.61
C TYR A 197 19.91 -2.52 2.15
N ASP A 198 20.34 -1.27 2.36
CA ASP A 198 19.59 -0.09 1.92
C ASP A 198 19.37 -0.10 0.40
N LEU A 199 20.39 -0.50 -0.38
CA LEU A 199 20.27 -0.64 -1.83
C LEU A 199 19.28 -1.74 -2.24
N ILE A 200 19.23 -2.87 -1.53
CA ILE A 200 18.23 -3.92 -1.78
C ILE A 200 16.82 -3.41 -1.46
N LEU A 201 16.64 -2.69 -0.35
CA LEU A 201 15.34 -2.07 -0.02
C LEU A 201 14.91 -1.03 -1.07
N GLU A 202 15.83 -0.22 -1.58
CA GLU A 202 15.54 0.69 -2.69
C GLU A 202 15.16 -0.08 -3.97
N ALA A 203 15.83 -1.19 -4.26
CA ALA A 203 15.53 -2.05 -5.41
C ALA A 203 14.13 -2.68 -5.32
N GLU A 204 13.64 -2.94 -4.11
CA GLU A 204 12.30 -3.48 -3.80
C GLU A 204 11.16 -2.50 -4.05
N THR A 205 11.45 -1.23 -4.33
CA THR A 205 10.43 -0.20 -4.61
C THR A 205 9.48 -0.65 -5.73
N SER A 206 8.20 -0.84 -5.39
CA SER A 206 7.19 -1.36 -6.33
C SER A 206 7.00 -0.50 -7.59
N CYS A 207 7.28 0.81 -7.52
CA CYS A 207 7.27 1.70 -8.68
C CYS A 207 8.24 1.27 -9.80
N ASN A 208 9.36 0.62 -9.47
CA ASN A 208 10.30 0.09 -10.46
C ASN A 208 9.62 -0.97 -11.36
N PHE A 209 8.61 -1.65 -10.81
CA PHE A 209 7.83 -2.67 -11.50
C PHE A 209 6.50 -2.13 -12.02
N PHE A 210 5.90 -1.12 -11.38
CA PHE A 210 4.61 -0.57 -11.80
C PHE A 210 4.64 -0.04 -13.24
N TRP A 211 5.69 0.68 -13.64
CA TRP A 211 5.78 1.29 -14.99
C TRP A 211 6.23 0.32 -16.09
N GLY A 212 6.09 -0.99 -15.85
CA GLY A 212 6.48 -2.04 -16.79
C GLY A 212 7.99 -2.11 -17.01
N SER A 213 8.39 -2.79 -18.09
CA SER A 213 9.80 -3.02 -18.44
C SER A 213 10.65 -1.75 -18.58
N ALA A 214 10.02 -0.59 -18.80
CA ALA A 214 10.73 0.69 -18.95
C ALA A 214 11.46 1.11 -17.67
N TRP A 215 11.03 0.68 -16.49
CA TRP A 215 11.61 1.12 -15.20
C TRP A 215 12.34 0.02 -14.43
N VAL A 216 12.19 -1.25 -14.83
CA VAL A 216 12.77 -2.38 -14.07
C VAL A 216 14.30 -2.27 -13.95
N HIS A 217 14.97 -1.66 -14.93
CA HIS A 217 16.42 -1.42 -14.87
C HIS A 217 16.86 -0.68 -13.59
N LYS A 218 16.03 0.23 -13.05
CA LYS A 218 16.34 0.95 -11.81
C LYS A 218 16.51 0.02 -10.61
N SER A 219 15.75 -1.07 -10.56
CA SER A 219 15.92 -2.11 -9.54
C SER A 219 17.24 -2.85 -9.77
N PHE A 220 17.52 -3.30 -11.00
CA PHE A 220 18.78 -3.97 -11.34
C PHE A 220 20.03 -3.13 -11.05
N ASP A 221 20.01 -1.82 -11.35
CA ASP A 221 21.13 -0.91 -11.07
C ASP A 221 21.47 -0.83 -9.58
N LYS A 222 20.44 -0.93 -8.72
CA LYS A 222 20.60 -0.97 -7.26
C LYS A 222 21.11 -2.32 -6.78
N LEU A 223 20.58 -3.41 -7.33
CA LEU A 223 21.03 -4.77 -7.01
C LEU A 223 22.49 -4.99 -7.42
N GLU A 224 22.92 -4.49 -8.58
CA GLU A 224 24.32 -4.58 -9.01
C GLU A 224 25.26 -3.89 -8.01
N GLN A 225 24.89 -2.72 -7.52
CA GLN A 225 25.66 -2.02 -6.49
C GLN A 225 25.68 -2.80 -5.17
N ALA A 226 24.54 -3.36 -4.76
CA ALA A 226 24.47 -4.19 -3.56
C ALA A 226 25.38 -5.42 -3.67
N TYR A 227 25.36 -6.12 -4.81
CA TYR A 227 26.24 -7.26 -5.05
C TYR A 227 27.72 -6.87 -4.97
N ARG A 228 28.15 -5.77 -5.60
CA ARG A 228 29.54 -5.31 -5.53
C ARG A 228 30.01 -5.08 -4.09
N LEU A 229 29.16 -4.49 -3.26
CA LEU A 229 29.48 -4.27 -1.84
C LEU A 229 29.60 -5.60 -1.09
N LEU A 230 28.62 -6.50 -1.28
CA LEU A 230 28.59 -7.81 -0.63
C LEU A 230 29.75 -8.71 -1.07
N ASP A 231 30.09 -8.72 -2.36
CA ASP A 231 31.22 -9.47 -2.91
C ASP A 231 32.56 -8.97 -2.35
N THR A 232 32.70 -7.65 -2.21
CA THR A 232 33.90 -7.06 -1.59
C THR A 232 34.04 -7.45 -0.12
N VAL A 233 32.93 -7.58 0.60
CA VAL A 233 32.95 -8.10 1.98
C VAL A 233 33.29 -9.59 1.96
N MET A 234 32.71 -10.36 1.04
CA MET A 234 32.93 -11.79 0.96
C MET A 234 34.37 -12.18 0.60
N SER A 235 35.03 -11.42 -0.28
CA SER A 235 36.44 -11.65 -0.62
C SER A 235 37.37 -11.49 0.60
N ARG A 236 37.05 -10.58 1.53
CA ARG A 236 37.81 -10.40 2.78
C ARG A 236 37.77 -11.64 3.71
N PHE A 237 36.83 -12.57 3.53
CA PHE A 237 36.88 -13.86 4.22
C PHE A 237 37.72 -14.91 3.50
N SER A 238 37.94 -14.77 2.19
CA SER A 238 38.66 -15.74 1.35
C SER A 238 40.17 -15.48 1.28
N ASP A 239 40.62 -14.28 1.65
CA ASP A 239 42.03 -13.87 1.68
C ASP A 239 42.78 -14.34 2.96
N LYS A 240 42.30 -15.40 3.62
CA LYS A 240 42.94 -16.06 4.78
C LYS A 240 42.99 -17.57 4.60
#